data_AF-A0A969LJN1-F1
#
_entry.id   AF-A0A969LJN1-F1
#
_cell.length_a   1.000
_cell.length_b   1.000
_cell.length_c   1.000
_cell.angle_alpha   90.00
_cell.angle_beta   90.00
_cell.angle_gamma   90.00
#
_symmetry.space_group_name_H-M   'P 1'
#
loop_
_entity.id
_entity.type
_entity.pdbx_description
1 polymer ?
#
loop_
_entity_poly.entity_id
_entity_poly.type
_entity_poly.pdbx_seq_one_letter_code
_entity_poly.pdbx_strand_id
1 'polypeptide(L)' 'MSDPDDSAELILFDPQPEWVVDAANLRSLSGNTAWRGATLRGRVQRLWLLSS' A
#
# COMPACT_ATOMS: atom_id res chain seq x y z
N MET A 1 26.58 11.63 -11.35
CA MET A 1 27.10 11.41 -10.00
C MET A 1 25.88 11.46 -9.10
N SER A 2 25.25 10.32 -8.83
CA SER A 2 24.10 10.21 -7.92
C SER A 2 24.65 10.06 -6.52
N ASP A 3 24.24 10.93 -5.60
CA ASP A 3 24.70 10.89 -4.21
C ASP A 3 24.30 9.56 -3.55
N PRO A 4 25.20 8.94 -2.77
CA PRO A 4 24.93 7.66 -2.09
C PRO A 4 23.93 7.76 -0.92
N ASP A 5 23.45 8.98 -0.60
CA ASP A 5 22.52 9.27 0.51
C ASP A 5 21.09 9.60 0.07
N ASP A 6 20.75 9.45 -1.22
CA ASP A 6 19.35 9.58 -1.67
C ASP A 6 18.55 8.36 -1.18
N SER A 7 17.98 8.47 0.02
CA SER A 7 16.99 7.55 0.55
C SER A 7 15.84 7.38 -0.45
N ALA A 8 15.88 6.33 -1.24
CA ALA A 8 14.86 6.00 -2.21
C ALA A 8 13.74 5.20 -1.54
N GLU A 9 12.59 5.84 -1.31
CA GLU A 9 11.36 5.12 -1.02
C GLU A 9 10.84 4.44 -2.29
N LEU A 10 10.52 3.14 -2.20
CA LEU A 10 10.04 2.36 -3.33
C LEU A 10 8.75 1.61 -2.99
N ILE A 11 7.83 1.56 -3.94
CA ILE A 11 6.65 0.70 -3.88
C ILE A 11 6.61 -0.29 -5.05
N LEU A 12 6.14 -1.51 -4.79
CA LEU A 12 5.72 -2.44 -5.83
C LEU A 12 4.20 -2.46 -5.89
N PHE A 13 3.64 -1.87 -6.95
CA PHE A 13 2.21 -1.85 -7.20
C PHE A 13 1.84 -2.82 -8.33
N ASP A 14 0.89 -3.70 -8.06
CA ASP A 14 0.29 -4.60 -9.06
C ASP A 14 -1.10 -4.06 -9.42
N PRO A 15 -1.37 -3.68 -10.68
CA PRO A 15 -2.66 -3.12 -11.11
C PRO A 15 -3.76 -4.16 -11.38
N GLN A 16 -3.46 -5.45 -11.40
CA GLN A 16 -4.41 -6.49 -11.79
C GLN A 16 -5.36 -7.00 -10.71
N PRO A 17 -4.97 -7.19 -9.43
CA PRO A 17 -5.82 -7.87 -8.48
C PRO A 17 -7.05 -7.04 -8.12
N GLU A 18 -8.19 -7.72 -7.99
CA GLU A 18 -9.41 -7.16 -7.41
C GLU A 18 -9.64 -7.75 -6.02
N TRP A 19 -10.07 -6.92 -5.07
CA TRP A 19 -10.30 -7.34 -3.70
C TRP A 19 -11.36 -6.48 -3.01
N VAL A 20 -12.09 -7.10 -2.08
CA VAL A 20 -13.08 -6.41 -1.25
C VAL A 20 -12.40 -5.91 0.01
N VAL A 21 -12.61 -4.64 0.34
CA VAL A 21 -12.05 -4.01 1.54
C VAL A 21 -12.77 -4.53 2.78
N ASP A 22 -12.00 -5.09 3.71
CA ASP A 22 -12.45 -5.56 5.01
C ASP A 22 -11.43 -5.24 6.12
N ALA A 23 -11.76 -5.59 7.36
CA ALA A 23 -10.89 -5.33 8.50
C ALA A 23 -9.62 -6.20 8.55
N ALA A 24 -9.59 -7.31 7.82
CA ALA A 24 -8.42 -8.19 7.75
C ALA A 24 -7.38 -7.67 6.75
N ASN A 25 -7.80 -6.91 5.73
CA ASN A 25 -6.93 -6.45 4.66
C ASN A 25 -6.70 -4.93 4.62
N LEU A 26 -7.50 -4.13 5.33
CA LEU A 26 -7.28 -2.69 5.51
C LEU A 26 -6.77 -2.40 6.93
N ARG A 27 -5.50 -2.00 7.05
CA ARG A 27 -4.94 -1.52 8.32
C ARG A 27 -5.44 -0.09 8.57
N SER A 28 -6.48 0.03 9.38
CA SER A 28 -7.07 1.30 9.83
C SER A 28 -7.24 1.29 11.34
N LEU A 29 -7.20 2.46 11.98
CA LEU A 29 -7.46 2.61 13.43
C LEU A 29 -8.91 2.26 13.80
N SER A 30 -9.84 2.39 12.85
CA SER A 30 -11.26 2.05 13.02
C SER A 30 -11.82 1.36 11.77
N GLY A 31 -12.86 0.55 11.97
CA GLY A 31 -13.56 -0.17 10.88
C GLY A 31 -14.68 0.62 10.20
N ASN A 32 -14.83 1.93 10.45
CA ASN A 32 -15.88 2.78 9.87
C ASN A 32 -15.43 3.54 8.61
N THR A 33 -14.42 3.02 7.91
CA THR A 33 -13.92 3.65 6.68
C THR A 33 -15.00 3.64 5.61
N ALA A 34 -15.15 4.72 4.84
CA ALA A 34 -16.04 4.77 3.68
C ALA A 34 -15.76 3.67 2.63
N TRP A 35 -14.56 3.07 2.70
CA TRP A 35 -14.12 2.00 1.82
C TRP A 35 -14.61 0.61 2.22
N ARG A 36 -15.18 0.40 3.42
CA ARG A 36 -15.55 -0.95 3.88
C ARG A 36 -16.60 -1.57 2.96
N GLY A 37 -16.32 -2.76 2.44
CA GLY A 37 -17.17 -3.46 1.48
C GLY A 37 -17.00 -3.01 0.02
N ALA A 38 -16.18 -1.98 -0.26
CA ALA A 38 -15.86 -1.59 -1.62
C ALA A 38 -14.97 -2.64 -2.30
N THR A 39 -15.16 -2.84 -3.60
CA THR A 39 -14.22 -3.61 -4.43
C THR A 39 -13.20 -2.66 -5.03
N LEU A 40 -11.92 -2.89 -4.77
CA LEU A 40 -10.81 -2.11 -5.31
C LEU A 40 -10.03 -2.94 -6.33
N ARG A 41 -9.49 -2.26 -7.33
CA ARG A 41 -8.57 -2.84 -8.31
C ARG A 41 -7.16 -2.29 -8.11
N GLY A 42 -6.19 -3.18 -8.19
CA GLY A 42 -4.80 -2.93 -7.92
C GLY A 42 -4.46 -3.00 -6.43
N ARG A 43 -3.20 -3.32 -6.13
CA ARG A 43 -2.71 -3.48 -4.76
C ARG A 43 -1.23 -3.20 -4.65
N VAL A 44 -0.84 -2.50 -3.58
CA VAL A 44 0.57 -2.42 -3.16
C VAL A 44 0.97 -3.76 -2.58
N GLN A 45 1.94 -4.42 -3.21
CA GLN A 45 2.46 -5.72 -2.79
C GLN A 45 3.64 -5.56 -1.81
N ARG A 46 4.39 -4.46 -1.95
CA ARG A 46 5.55 -4.19 -1.11
C ARG A 46 5.85 -2.70 -1.03
N LEU A 47 6.34 -2.32 0.14
CA LEU A 47 6.88 -1.00 0.45
C LEU A 47 8.30 -1.20 0.98
N TRP A 48 9.27 -0.49 0.42
CA TRP A 48 10.62 -0.40 0.96
C TRP A 48 10.84 1.03 1.44
N LEU A 49 11.09 1.16 2.74
CA LEU A 49 11.51 2.40 3.38
C LEU A 49 12.96 2.20 3.80
N LEU A 50 13.84 3.08 3.38
CA LEU A 50 15.21 3.13 3.88
C LEU A 50 15.21 4.04 5.12
N SER A 51 15.31 3.43 6.30
CA SER A 51 15.50 4.15 7.55
C SER A 51 16.97 4.53 7.72
N SER A 52 17.24 5.81 7.95
CA SER A 52 18.53 6.32 8.43
C SER A 52 18.79 6.02 9.90
#